data_AF-A0A529YB10-F1
#
_entry.id   AF-A0A529YB10-F1
#
_cell.length_a   1.000
_cell.length_b   1.000
_cell.length_c   1.000
_cell.angle_alpha   90.00
_cell.angle_beta   90.00
_cell.angle_gamma   90.00
#
_symmetry.space_group_name_H-M   'P 1'
#
loop_
_entity.id
_entity.type
_entity.pdbx_description
1 polymer ?
#
loop_
_entity_poly.entity_id
_entity_poly.type
_entity_poly.pdbx_seq_one_letter_code
_entity_poly.pdbx_strand_id
1 'polypeptide(L)'
;YYLRAIGWKLNKVDQTGSNFGTNQRHENPQLSEIGSHTMVSDGLFMVNMQKSANSFRLEHTRVGERNFFGNNIIYSPDSRVGDNCLLGTKVHVPVDGPVRENVGLLGSPPFEIPRMVNRDKELLGLISDKERSRRLPLKNLHNLVTALMFVAAQWLILFLTLAIWDRALNYYTEWGQTALFVAVMLTTAIGIPFYIFLERASLGFRRLKPRMATIYDPVFWRHERHWKLSDSPIMGLFTGTPFRPLILRMLGVKVGLRLYDGGCIITERSLVEIGDDVTLNEGCVIQPHSLEEGAFKSDYIRIGNGCTLAPSAFVHYAVTMGEGSVADVDCFVMKGEVLEPNTVWRGNPAKLYGVVTPIDTRAMEIGHAA
;
A
#
# COMPACT_ATOMS: atom_id res chain seq x y z
N TYR A 1 -3.15 2.97 -20.85
CA TYR A 1 -2.36 3.64 -21.91
C TYR A 1 -0.87 3.54 -21.65
N TYR A 2 -0.36 3.97 -20.49
CA TYR A 2 1.07 3.85 -20.13
C TYR A 2 1.65 2.43 -20.29
N LEU A 3 1.03 1.40 -19.68
CA LEU A 3 1.52 0.01 -19.76
C LEU A 3 1.64 -0.49 -21.21
N ARG A 4 0.68 -0.16 -22.08
CA ARG A 4 0.75 -0.49 -23.51
C ARG A 4 1.89 0.28 -24.20
N ALA A 5 2.10 1.54 -23.85
CA ALA A 5 3.16 2.37 -24.43
C ALA A 5 4.57 1.88 -24.08
N ILE A 6 4.77 1.29 -22.89
CA ILE A 6 6.05 0.69 -22.51
C ILE A 6 6.24 -0.74 -23.05
N GLY A 7 5.20 -1.37 -23.63
CA GLY A 7 5.31 -2.64 -24.35
C GLY A 7 4.38 -3.76 -23.89
N TRP A 8 3.59 -3.57 -22.82
CA TRP A 8 2.66 -4.62 -22.38
C TRP A 8 1.59 -4.90 -23.43
N LYS A 9 1.33 -6.18 -23.65
CA LYS A 9 0.23 -6.66 -24.50
C LYS A 9 -1.04 -6.68 -23.66
N LEU A 10 -1.75 -5.56 -23.67
CA LEU A 10 -3.11 -5.49 -23.12
C LEU A 10 -4.08 -5.81 -24.26
N ASN A 11 -4.89 -6.86 -24.11
CA ASN A 11 -5.95 -7.25 -25.05
C ASN A 11 -7.05 -6.15 -25.12
N LYS A 12 -8.34 -6.50 -25.16
CA LYS A 12 -9.42 -5.51 -25.10
C LYS A 12 -9.47 -4.90 -23.69
N VAL A 13 -9.05 -3.64 -23.57
CA VAL A 13 -9.10 -2.91 -22.32
C VAL A 13 -10.52 -2.38 -22.10
N ASP A 14 -11.21 -2.92 -21.11
CA ASP A 14 -12.46 -2.34 -20.59
C ASP A 14 -12.13 -1.33 -19.48
N GLN A 15 -12.41 -0.05 -19.72
CA GLN A 15 -12.02 1.02 -18.82
C GLN A 15 -12.95 1.06 -17.60
N THR A 16 -12.39 0.91 -16.40
CA THR A 16 -13.11 1.06 -15.13
C THR A 16 -12.81 2.38 -14.45
N GLY A 17 -11.80 3.11 -14.93
CA GLY A 17 -11.22 4.30 -14.32
C GLY A 17 -10.21 3.98 -13.21
N SER A 18 -10.08 2.72 -12.80
CA SER A 18 -9.13 2.27 -11.77
C SER A 18 -8.55 0.88 -12.11
N ASN A 19 -8.32 0.58 -13.38
CA ASN A 19 -7.94 -0.77 -13.84
C ASN A 19 -6.64 -1.32 -13.24
N PHE A 20 -5.66 -0.43 -13.02
CA PHE A 20 -4.33 -0.78 -12.53
C PHE A 20 -3.96 0.12 -11.36
N GLY A 21 -3.52 -0.50 -10.26
CA GLY A 21 -2.89 0.14 -9.12
C GLY A 21 -1.49 0.68 -9.43
N THR A 22 -0.79 1.14 -8.40
CA THR A 22 0.60 1.61 -8.48
C THR A 22 1.60 0.46 -8.32
N ASN A 23 2.89 0.77 -8.44
CA ASN A 23 4.00 -0.16 -8.16
C ASN A 23 4.01 -1.45 -8.99
N GLN A 24 3.46 -1.40 -10.20
CA GLN A 24 3.53 -2.50 -11.17
C GLN A 24 4.99 -2.72 -11.59
N ARG A 25 5.47 -3.98 -11.53
CA ARG A 25 6.84 -4.37 -11.87
C ARG A 25 6.86 -5.43 -12.96
N HIS A 26 7.94 -5.43 -13.71
CA HIS A 26 8.25 -6.40 -14.75
C HIS A 26 9.75 -6.33 -15.04
N GLU A 27 10.39 -7.42 -15.50
CA GLU A 27 11.76 -7.34 -16.02
C GLU A 27 11.79 -6.84 -17.47
N ASN A 28 10.92 -7.36 -18.34
CA ASN A 28 10.76 -6.94 -19.73
C ASN A 28 9.26 -6.69 -20.04
N PRO A 29 8.87 -5.44 -20.35
CA PRO A 29 7.46 -5.10 -20.60
C PRO A 29 6.89 -5.76 -21.86
N GLN A 30 7.71 -6.03 -22.87
CA GLN A 30 7.27 -6.67 -24.13
C GLN A 30 6.89 -8.14 -23.95
N LEU A 31 7.28 -8.73 -22.81
CA LEU A 31 6.99 -10.10 -22.46
C LEU A 31 5.83 -10.26 -21.46
N SER A 32 5.10 -9.18 -21.18
CA SER A 32 3.96 -9.17 -20.27
C SER A 32 2.64 -9.04 -21.06
N GLU A 33 1.77 -10.03 -20.93
CA GLU A 33 0.42 -10.04 -21.54
C GLU A 33 -0.67 -10.16 -20.47
N ILE A 34 -1.69 -9.31 -20.57
CA ILE A 34 -2.88 -9.35 -19.72
C ILE A 34 -4.16 -9.45 -20.55
N GLY A 35 -4.97 -10.46 -20.19
CA GLY A 35 -6.29 -10.71 -20.77
C GLY A 35 -7.32 -9.61 -20.51
N SER A 36 -8.41 -9.66 -21.28
CA SER A 36 -9.48 -8.67 -21.23
C SER A 36 -10.21 -8.69 -19.88
N HIS A 37 -10.78 -7.56 -19.47
CA HIS A 37 -11.53 -7.41 -18.21
C HIS A 37 -10.76 -7.77 -16.92
N THR A 38 -9.43 -7.82 -16.99
CA THR A 38 -8.58 -8.03 -15.82
C THR A 38 -8.34 -6.72 -15.08
N MET A 39 -8.44 -6.76 -13.75
CA MET A 39 -8.18 -5.64 -12.85
C MET A 39 -7.04 -6.00 -11.92
N VAL A 40 -6.13 -5.05 -11.69
CA VAL A 40 -4.90 -5.29 -10.94
C VAL A 40 -4.73 -4.21 -9.88
N SER A 41 -4.64 -4.61 -8.62
CA SER A 41 -4.32 -3.71 -7.51
C SER A 41 -2.82 -3.40 -7.45
N ASP A 42 -2.32 -2.90 -6.33
CA ASP A 42 -0.95 -2.43 -6.24
C ASP A 42 0.07 -3.58 -6.19
N GLY A 43 1.22 -3.40 -6.84
CA GLY A 43 2.36 -4.29 -6.63
C GLY A 43 2.34 -5.63 -7.36
N LEU A 44 1.65 -5.76 -8.50
CA LEU A 44 1.85 -6.93 -9.36
C LEU A 44 3.27 -6.91 -9.92
N PHE A 45 3.97 -8.03 -9.75
CA PHE A 45 5.24 -8.29 -10.41
C PHE A 45 5.06 -9.40 -11.46
N MET A 46 5.10 -9.01 -12.73
CA MET A 46 5.12 -9.91 -13.87
C MET A 46 6.55 -10.43 -14.07
N VAL A 47 6.84 -11.64 -13.60
CA VAL A 47 8.14 -12.29 -13.72
C VAL A 47 8.27 -12.91 -15.10
N ASN A 48 9.16 -12.37 -15.93
CA ASN A 48 9.41 -12.82 -17.30
C ASN A 48 10.88 -13.13 -17.58
N MET A 49 11.72 -13.12 -16.54
CA MET A 49 13.13 -13.48 -16.64
C MET A 49 13.55 -14.42 -15.52
N GLN A 50 13.96 -15.64 -15.87
CA GLN A 50 14.64 -16.54 -14.95
C GLN A 50 16.14 -16.26 -15.03
N LYS A 51 16.80 -16.07 -13.89
CA LYS A 51 18.25 -15.78 -13.80
C LYS A 51 18.94 -16.83 -12.95
N SER A 52 20.09 -17.28 -13.40
CA SER A 52 21.09 -18.04 -12.63
C SER A 52 22.41 -17.27 -12.58
N ALA A 53 23.44 -17.84 -11.97
CA ALA A 53 24.75 -17.20 -11.88
C ALA A 53 25.45 -16.99 -13.24
N ASN A 54 25.10 -17.77 -14.28
CA ASN A 54 25.79 -17.76 -15.58
C ASN A 54 24.87 -17.68 -16.80
N SER A 55 23.56 -17.68 -16.59
CA SER A 55 22.59 -17.67 -17.68
C SER A 55 21.30 -17.00 -17.26
N PHE A 56 20.55 -16.49 -18.24
CA PHE A 56 19.20 -16.03 -18.05
C PHE A 56 18.31 -16.53 -19.19
N ARG A 57 17.03 -16.75 -18.88
CA ARG A 57 16.01 -17.12 -19.84
C ARG A 57 14.88 -16.11 -19.77
N LEU A 58 14.49 -15.63 -20.94
CA LEU A 58 13.32 -14.78 -21.10
C LEU A 58 12.11 -15.64 -21.47
N GLU A 59 10.98 -15.38 -20.82
CA GLU A 59 9.75 -16.12 -21.05
C GLU A 59 8.54 -15.19 -21.09
N HIS A 60 7.57 -15.54 -21.92
CA HIS A 60 6.35 -14.75 -22.07
C HIS A 60 5.38 -15.05 -20.94
N THR A 61 5.07 -14.04 -20.12
CA THR A 61 4.13 -14.18 -19.00
C THR A 61 2.75 -13.74 -19.43
N ARG A 62 1.81 -14.68 -19.46
CA ARG A 62 0.44 -14.45 -19.92
C ARG A 62 -0.56 -14.67 -18.79
N VAL A 63 -1.38 -13.65 -18.56
CA VAL A 63 -2.51 -13.68 -17.63
C VAL A 63 -3.81 -13.88 -18.42
N GLY A 64 -4.67 -14.79 -17.95
CA GLY A 64 -6.01 -15.02 -18.50
C GLY A 64 -6.94 -13.82 -18.40
N GLU A 65 -8.16 -13.98 -18.90
CA GLU A 65 -9.19 -12.94 -18.89
C GLU A 65 -10.00 -12.92 -17.58
N ARG A 66 -10.63 -11.77 -17.29
CA ARG A 66 -11.56 -11.58 -16.15
C ARG A 66 -10.94 -11.87 -14.78
N ASN A 67 -9.62 -11.74 -14.68
CA ASN A 67 -8.88 -11.97 -13.46
C ASN A 67 -8.90 -10.72 -12.56
N PHE A 68 -8.86 -10.91 -11.26
CA PHE A 68 -8.60 -9.85 -10.30
C PHE A 68 -7.31 -10.16 -9.54
N PHE A 69 -6.40 -9.19 -9.47
CA PHE A 69 -5.17 -9.30 -8.69
C PHE A 69 -5.25 -8.36 -7.49
N GLY A 70 -5.14 -8.92 -6.29
CA GLY A 70 -4.96 -8.18 -5.04
C GLY A 70 -3.56 -7.57 -4.95
N ASN A 71 -3.16 -7.19 -3.75
CA ASN A 71 -1.90 -6.47 -3.57
C ASN A 71 -0.71 -7.45 -3.49
N ASN A 72 0.45 -7.02 -3.99
CA ASN A 72 1.73 -7.74 -3.89
C ASN A 72 1.67 -9.17 -4.46
N ILE A 73 1.20 -9.30 -5.70
CA ILE A 73 1.16 -10.59 -6.42
C ILE A 73 2.42 -10.76 -7.26
N ILE A 74 3.06 -11.92 -7.13
CA ILE A 74 4.11 -12.35 -8.04
C ILE A 74 3.49 -13.34 -9.01
N TYR A 75 3.56 -13.05 -10.31
CA TYR A 75 2.98 -13.88 -11.35
C TYR A 75 4.07 -14.26 -12.35
N SER A 76 4.27 -15.57 -12.54
CA SER A 76 5.31 -16.13 -13.41
C SER A 76 4.72 -16.82 -14.64
N PRO A 77 5.54 -17.19 -15.65
CA PRO A 77 5.06 -17.89 -16.85
C PRO A 77 4.53 -19.30 -16.53
N ASP A 78 5.03 -19.90 -15.44
CA ASP A 78 4.63 -21.22 -14.97
C ASP A 78 3.31 -21.22 -14.19
N SER A 79 2.75 -20.04 -13.90
CA SER A 79 1.51 -19.90 -13.13
C SER A 79 0.37 -20.77 -13.69
N ARG A 80 -0.25 -21.56 -12.82
CA ARG A 80 -1.39 -22.44 -13.12
C ARG A 80 -2.71 -21.73 -12.82
N VAL A 81 -2.89 -20.57 -13.43
CA VAL A 81 -4.10 -19.74 -13.30
C VAL A 81 -4.62 -19.43 -14.70
N GLY A 82 -5.87 -19.83 -14.97
CA GLY A 82 -6.56 -19.56 -16.22
C GLY A 82 -7.44 -18.32 -16.12
N ASP A 83 -8.68 -18.43 -16.61
CA ASP A 83 -9.62 -17.33 -16.66
C ASP A 83 -10.45 -17.18 -15.35
N ASN A 84 -10.92 -15.95 -15.14
CA ASN A 84 -11.91 -15.61 -14.13
C ASN A 84 -11.53 -16.00 -12.69
N CYS A 85 -10.27 -15.79 -12.32
CA CYS A 85 -9.75 -16.03 -10.98
C CYS A 85 -9.61 -14.74 -10.17
N LEU A 86 -9.82 -14.84 -8.85
CA LEU A 86 -9.49 -13.78 -7.89
C LEU A 86 -8.21 -14.20 -7.17
N LEU A 87 -7.13 -13.44 -7.29
CA LEU A 87 -5.88 -13.66 -6.58
C LEU A 87 -5.84 -12.71 -5.39
N GLY A 88 -6.03 -13.22 -4.18
CA GLY A 88 -6.06 -12.41 -2.96
C GLY A 88 -4.69 -11.80 -2.63
N THR A 89 -4.68 -10.73 -1.84
CA THR A 89 -3.43 -10.06 -1.40
C THR A 89 -2.39 -11.06 -0.90
N LYS A 90 -1.16 -10.95 -1.41
CA LYS A 90 0.00 -11.81 -1.10
C LYS A 90 -0.21 -13.31 -1.41
N VAL A 91 -1.22 -13.73 -2.19
CA VAL A 91 -1.39 -15.16 -2.49
C VAL A 91 -0.16 -15.72 -3.19
N HIS A 92 0.27 -16.92 -2.79
CA HIS A 92 1.25 -17.70 -3.54
C HIS A 92 0.57 -18.26 -4.80
N VAL A 93 0.88 -17.69 -5.96
CA VAL A 93 0.31 -18.15 -7.24
C VAL A 93 0.84 -19.58 -7.53
N PRO A 94 -0.02 -20.59 -7.68
CA PRO A 94 0.42 -21.97 -7.91
C PRO A 94 1.16 -22.06 -9.24
N VAL A 95 2.28 -22.78 -9.27
CA VAL A 95 3.10 -23.04 -10.48
C VAL A 95 3.03 -24.49 -10.94
N ASP A 96 2.42 -25.34 -10.12
CA ASP A 96 2.24 -26.77 -10.32
C ASP A 96 0.78 -27.18 -10.09
N GLY A 97 0.47 -28.43 -10.41
CA GLY A 97 -0.90 -28.95 -10.32
C GLY A 97 -1.84 -28.46 -11.43
N PRO A 98 -3.16 -28.59 -11.23
CA PRO A 98 -4.16 -28.25 -12.23
C PRO A 98 -4.29 -26.73 -12.40
N VAL A 99 -4.59 -26.30 -13.62
CA VAL A 99 -4.93 -24.90 -13.91
C VAL A 99 -6.22 -24.55 -13.17
N ARG A 100 -6.19 -23.45 -12.40
CA ARG A 100 -7.33 -22.94 -11.63
C ARG A 100 -8.13 -21.96 -12.49
N GLU A 101 -9.44 -22.13 -12.53
CA GLU A 101 -10.37 -21.26 -13.26
C GLU A 101 -11.66 -21.05 -12.45
N ASN A 102 -12.26 -19.87 -12.54
CA ASN A 102 -13.53 -19.53 -11.87
C ASN A 102 -13.49 -19.61 -10.32
N VAL A 103 -12.30 -19.53 -9.73
CA VAL A 103 -12.08 -19.63 -8.27
C VAL A 103 -11.39 -18.39 -7.73
N GLY A 104 -11.49 -18.15 -6.43
CA GLY A 104 -10.56 -17.27 -5.73
C GLY A 104 -9.41 -18.09 -5.14
N LEU A 105 -8.22 -17.52 -5.06
CA LEU A 105 -7.04 -18.10 -4.43
C LEU A 105 -6.54 -17.16 -3.34
N LEU A 106 -6.19 -17.72 -2.19
CA LEU A 106 -5.66 -16.98 -1.05
C LEU A 106 -4.60 -17.82 -0.32
N GLY A 107 -3.70 -17.16 0.39
CA GLY A 107 -2.71 -17.82 1.25
C GLY A 107 -1.41 -18.25 0.59
N SER A 108 -0.48 -18.69 1.43
CA SER A 108 0.79 -19.32 1.11
C SER A 108 1.04 -20.42 2.16
N PRO A 109 0.84 -21.71 1.83
CA PRO A 109 0.45 -22.25 0.52
C PRO A 109 -0.97 -21.84 0.09
N PRO A 110 -1.26 -21.81 -1.22
CA PRO A 110 -2.54 -21.33 -1.72
C PRO A 110 -3.67 -22.33 -1.47
N PHE A 111 -4.85 -21.82 -1.18
CA PHE A 111 -6.10 -22.57 -1.12
C PHE A 111 -7.22 -21.82 -1.83
N GLU A 112 -8.25 -22.55 -2.26
CA GLU A 112 -9.39 -21.99 -2.98
C GLU A 112 -10.39 -21.33 -2.03
N ILE A 113 -10.90 -20.19 -2.46
CA ILE A 113 -12.01 -19.48 -1.86
C ILE A 113 -13.05 -19.17 -2.96
N PRO A 114 -14.29 -18.81 -2.59
CA PRO A 114 -15.25 -18.34 -3.58
C PRO A 114 -14.71 -17.15 -4.40
N ARG A 115 -14.89 -17.18 -5.73
CA ARG A 115 -14.42 -16.13 -6.66
C ARG A 115 -14.91 -14.73 -6.30
N MET A 116 -16.12 -14.63 -5.74
CA MET A 116 -16.69 -13.38 -5.27
C MET A 116 -17.72 -13.68 -4.18
N VAL A 117 -17.71 -12.88 -3.11
CA VAL A 117 -18.65 -13.00 -1.99
C VAL A 117 -19.97 -12.29 -2.34
N ASN A 118 -21.10 -12.81 -1.86
CA ASN A 118 -22.43 -12.28 -2.17
C ASN A 118 -22.59 -10.78 -1.87
N ARG A 119 -22.02 -10.31 -0.75
CA ARG A 119 -22.06 -8.88 -0.38
C ARG A 119 -21.44 -7.97 -1.44
N ASP A 120 -20.38 -8.43 -2.11
CA ASP A 120 -19.72 -7.66 -3.17
C ASP A 120 -20.51 -7.72 -4.48
N LYS A 121 -21.14 -8.87 -4.77
CA LYS A 121 -22.10 -8.99 -5.88
C LYS A 121 -23.26 -8.01 -5.71
N GLU A 122 -23.81 -7.92 -4.50
CA GLU A 122 -24.89 -6.99 -4.18
C GLU A 122 -24.42 -5.55 -4.34
N LEU A 123 -23.29 -5.17 -3.72
CA LEU A 123 -22.76 -3.81 -3.78
C LEU A 123 -22.46 -3.37 -5.22
N LEU A 124 -21.83 -4.23 -6.03
CA LEU A 124 -21.56 -3.95 -7.44
C LEU A 124 -22.84 -3.95 -8.28
N GLY A 125 -23.77 -4.86 -7.97
CA GLY A 125 -25.08 -4.97 -8.63
C GLY A 125 -26.01 -3.78 -8.41
N LEU A 126 -25.76 -2.95 -7.38
CA LEU A 126 -26.50 -1.70 -7.17
C LEU A 126 -26.28 -0.69 -8.31
N ILE A 127 -25.22 -0.84 -9.12
CA ILE A 127 -24.91 0.07 -10.23
C ILE A 127 -25.24 -0.61 -11.55
N SER A 128 -26.33 -0.20 -12.17
CA SER A 128 -26.68 -0.64 -13.53
C SER A 128 -25.60 -0.27 -14.56
N ASP A 129 -25.49 -1.03 -15.64
CA ASP A 129 -24.54 -0.76 -16.74
C ASP A 129 -24.74 0.63 -17.37
N LYS A 130 -25.98 1.11 -17.39
CA LYS A 130 -26.33 2.46 -17.86
C LYS A 130 -25.73 3.53 -16.95
N GLU A 131 -25.81 3.32 -15.63
CA GLU A 131 -25.23 4.23 -14.64
C GLU A 131 -23.69 4.20 -14.71
N ARG A 132 -23.10 3.01 -14.86
CA ARG A 132 -21.65 2.83 -15.06
C ARG A 132 -21.16 3.62 -16.27
N SER A 133 -21.85 3.47 -17.41
CA SER A 133 -21.50 4.17 -18.66
C SER A 133 -21.61 5.69 -18.54
N ARG A 134 -22.59 6.18 -17.76
CA ARG A 134 -22.76 7.62 -17.47
C ARG A 134 -21.69 8.17 -16.54
N ARG A 135 -21.28 7.41 -15.52
CA ARG A 135 -20.31 7.88 -14.51
C ARG A 135 -18.85 7.74 -14.94
N LEU A 136 -18.54 6.80 -15.83
CA LEU A 136 -17.18 6.58 -16.30
C LEU A 136 -16.48 7.84 -16.86
N PRO A 137 -17.09 8.65 -17.76
CA PRO A 137 -16.45 9.88 -18.23
C PRO A 137 -16.19 10.89 -17.10
N LEU A 138 -17.10 10.99 -16.12
CA LEU A 138 -16.94 11.85 -14.95
C LEU A 138 -15.80 11.38 -14.04
N LYS A 139 -15.69 10.06 -13.83
CA LYS A 139 -14.56 9.44 -13.11
C LYS A 139 -13.24 9.72 -13.82
N ASN A 140 -13.19 9.56 -15.14
CA ASN A 140 -11.97 9.83 -15.92
C ASN A 140 -11.58 11.31 -15.87
N LEU A 141 -12.54 12.23 -15.95
CA LEU A 141 -12.29 13.65 -15.76
C LEU A 141 -11.78 13.95 -14.35
N HIS A 142 -12.38 13.34 -13.31
CA HIS A 142 -11.91 13.46 -11.95
C HIS A 142 -10.46 12.97 -11.79
N ASN A 143 -10.10 11.87 -12.43
CA ASN A 143 -8.75 11.30 -12.42
C ASN A 143 -7.76 12.19 -13.18
N LEU A 144 -8.17 12.78 -14.30
CA LEU A 144 -7.37 13.78 -15.02
C LEU A 144 -7.09 15.01 -14.16
N VAL A 145 -8.12 15.58 -13.51
CA VAL A 145 -7.94 16.72 -12.60
C VAL A 145 -7.01 16.35 -11.45
N THR A 146 -7.16 15.16 -10.89
CA THR A 146 -6.26 14.66 -9.84
C THR A 146 -4.82 14.55 -10.31
N ALA A 147 -4.59 14.04 -11.52
CA ALA A 147 -3.25 13.96 -12.12
C ALA A 147 -2.65 15.36 -12.34
N LEU A 148 -3.44 16.32 -12.84
CA LEU A 148 -3.01 17.71 -13.01
C LEU A 148 -2.68 18.37 -11.65
N MET A 149 -3.48 18.13 -10.62
CA MET A 149 -3.19 18.62 -9.26
C MET A 149 -1.89 18.04 -8.72
N PHE A 150 -1.66 16.73 -8.92
CA PHE A 150 -0.43 16.08 -8.51
C PHE A 150 0.78 16.70 -9.22
N VAL A 151 0.74 16.81 -10.55
CA VAL A 151 1.83 17.40 -11.34
C VAL A 151 2.07 18.85 -10.92
N ALA A 152 1.01 19.66 -10.75
CA ALA A 152 1.13 21.04 -10.31
C ALA A 152 1.78 21.16 -8.93
N ALA A 153 1.41 20.29 -7.98
CA ALA A 153 2.02 20.27 -6.65
C ALA A 153 3.51 19.88 -6.70
N GLN A 154 3.87 18.87 -7.51
CA GLN A 154 5.28 18.48 -7.68
C GLN A 154 6.10 19.54 -8.41
N TRP A 155 5.51 20.23 -9.38
CA TRP A 155 6.16 21.33 -10.09
C TRP A 155 6.37 22.53 -9.16
N LEU A 156 5.38 22.87 -8.34
CA LEU A 156 5.52 23.95 -7.37
C LEU A 156 6.69 23.71 -6.42
N ILE A 157 6.79 22.53 -5.80
CA ILE A 157 7.90 22.24 -4.88
C ILE A 157 9.24 22.14 -5.62
N LEU A 158 9.26 21.63 -6.84
CA LEU A 158 10.45 21.61 -7.70
C LEU A 158 10.96 23.03 -7.97
N PHE A 159 10.09 23.92 -8.48
CA PHE A 159 10.49 25.29 -8.80
C PHE A 159 10.87 26.11 -7.57
N LEU A 160 10.18 25.91 -6.44
CA LEU A 160 10.58 26.53 -5.17
C LEU A 160 11.98 26.05 -4.75
N THR A 161 12.25 24.75 -4.86
CA THR A 161 13.56 24.19 -4.55
C THR A 161 14.63 24.75 -5.49
N LEU A 162 14.38 24.77 -6.80
CA LEU A 162 15.30 25.35 -7.78
C LEU A 162 15.57 26.83 -7.52
N ALA A 163 14.56 27.62 -7.16
CA ALA A 163 14.75 29.03 -6.83
C ALA A 163 15.63 29.23 -5.58
N ILE A 164 15.43 28.41 -4.52
CA ILE A 164 16.26 28.45 -3.31
C ILE A 164 17.72 28.12 -3.66
N TRP A 165 17.94 27.05 -4.43
CA TRP A 165 19.28 26.59 -4.78
C TRP A 165 19.98 27.53 -5.77
N ASP A 166 19.26 28.12 -6.72
CA ASP A 166 19.80 29.15 -7.59
C ASP A 166 20.32 30.35 -6.78
N ARG A 167 19.55 30.85 -5.79
CA ARG A 167 20.03 31.92 -4.91
C ARG A 167 21.26 31.49 -4.11
N ALA A 168 21.26 30.29 -3.56
CA ALA A 168 22.38 29.77 -2.78
C ALA A 168 23.68 29.69 -3.60
N LEU A 169 23.59 29.27 -4.86
CA LEU A 169 24.74 29.20 -5.77
C LEU A 169 25.23 30.58 -6.18
N ASN A 170 24.34 31.54 -6.41
CA ASN A 170 24.71 32.92 -6.73
C ASN A 170 25.45 33.61 -5.57
N TYR A 171 25.07 33.33 -4.32
CA TYR A 171 25.74 33.87 -3.12
C TYR A 171 26.92 33.01 -2.64
N TYR A 172 27.27 31.94 -3.34
CA TYR A 172 28.30 31.00 -2.89
C TYR A 172 29.69 31.64 -2.82
N THR A 173 30.02 32.57 -3.72
CA THR A 173 31.31 33.27 -3.72
C THR A 173 31.52 34.13 -2.47
N GLU A 174 30.44 34.69 -1.92
CA GLU A 174 30.46 35.57 -0.75
C GLU A 174 30.30 34.80 0.57
N TRP A 175 29.38 33.84 0.61
CA TRP A 175 28.94 33.16 1.84
C TRP A 175 29.40 31.71 1.95
N GLY A 176 29.98 31.16 0.88
CA GLY A 176 30.51 29.79 0.83
C GLY A 176 29.50 28.74 1.29
N GLN A 177 29.94 27.86 2.18
CA GLN A 177 29.16 26.73 2.71
C GLN A 177 27.90 27.18 3.49
N THR A 178 27.92 28.39 4.07
CA THR A 178 26.78 28.94 4.81
C THR A 178 25.56 29.10 3.91
N ALA A 179 25.75 29.55 2.65
CA ALA A 179 24.66 29.66 1.69
C ALA A 179 24.02 28.29 1.39
N LEU A 180 24.84 27.24 1.24
CA LEU A 180 24.36 25.88 0.99
C LEU A 180 23.61 25.31 2.20
N PHE A 181 24.13 25.55 3.41
CA PHE A 181 23.45 25.14 4.65
C PHE A 181 22.08 25.80 4.78
N VAL A 182 21.99 27.11 4.54
CA VAL A 182 20.72 27.84 4.54
C VAL A 182 19.76 27.29 3.48
N ALA A 183 20.25 26.95 2.30
CA ALA A 183 19.43 26.34 1.25
C ALA A 183 18.80 25.03 1.70
N VAL A 184 19.58 24.13 2.29
CA VAL A 184 19.10 22.85 2.83
C VAL A 184 18.06 23.08 3.93
N MET A 185 18.32 24.01 4.85
CA MET A 185 17.38 24.36 5.92
C MET A 185 16.07 24.91 5.35
N LEU A 186 16.11 25.82 4.37
CA LEU A 186 14.92 26.39 3.73
C LEU A 186 14.14 25.33 2.94
N THR A 187 14.81 24.51 2.12
CA THR A 187 14.16 23.43 1.36
C THR A 187 13.45 22.47 2.31
N THR A 188 14.08 22.10 3.43
CA THR A 188 13.49 21.20 4.42
C THR A 188 12.33 21.87 5.17
N ALA A 189 12.53 23.10 5.63
CA ALA A 189 11.54 23.87 6.38
C ALA A 189 10.29 24.23 5.55
N ILE A 190 10.41 24.30 4.22
CA ILE A 190 9.28 24.51 3.30
C ILE A 190 8.67 23.17 2.87
N GLY A 191 9.51 22.19 2.51
CA GLY A 191 9.07 20.90 1.97
C GLY A 191 8.24 20.09 2.96
N ILE A 192 8.68 19.99 4.22
CA ILE A 192 7.96 19.20 5.23
C ILE A 192 6.54 19.75 5.47
N PRO A 193 6.34 21.04 5.80
CA PRO A 193 5.00 21.60 5.95
C PRO A 193 4.18 21.54 4.66
N PHE A 194 4.80 21.72 3.48
CA PHE A 194 4.11 21.64 2.20
C PHE A 194 3.45 20.27 1.98
N TYR A 195 4.18 19.18 2.19
CA TYR A 195 3.63 17.84 2.01
C TYR A 195 2.60 17.48 3.08
N ILE A 196 2.81 17.90 4.34
CA ILE A 196 1.81 17.75 5.41
C ILE A 196 0.53 18.50 5.03
N PHE A 197 0.67 19.74 4.55
CA PHE A 197 -0.45 20.55 4.09
C PHE A 197 -1.17 19.90 2.91
N LEU A 198 -0.45 19.44 1.89
CA LEU A 198 -1.02 18.81 0.70
C LEU A 198 -1.88 17.61 1.06
N GLU A 199 -1.36 16.73 1.92
CA GLU A 199 -2.10 15.57 2.41
C GLU A 199 -3.33 15.98 3.21
N ARG A 200 -3.20 16.88 4.20
CA ARG A 200 -4.32 17.36 5.01
C ARG A 200 -5.39 18.06 4.15
N ALA A 201 -4.96 18.89 3.21
CA ALA A 201 -5.85 19.61 2.29
C ALA A 201 -6.61 18.67 1.36
N SER A 202 -6.01 17.55 0.94
CA SER A 202 -6.69 16.54 0.12
C SER A 202 -7.90 15.92 0.82
N LEU A 203 -7.90 15.89 2.16
CA LEU A 203 -9.03 15.47 3.00
C LEU A 203 -9.90 16.65 3.47
N GLY A 204 -9.62 17.88 3.04
CA GLY A 204 -10.26 19.09 3.55
C GLY A 204 -10.07 19.25 5.07
N PHE A 205 -8.91 18.84 5.59
CA PHE A 205 -8.54 18.87 7.02
C PHE A 205 -9.46 18.04 7.93
N ARG A 206 -10.19 17.08 7.37
CA ARG A 206 -11.07 16.16 8.12
C ARG A 206 -10.40 14.80 8.27
N ARG A 207 -10.84 14.05 9.29
CA ARG A 207 -10.47 12.64 9.45
C ARG A 207 -11.30 11.76 8.52
N LEU A 208 -10.68 10.68 8.04
CA LEU A 208 -11.38 9.61 7.34
C LEU A 208 -12.36 8.92 8.30
N LYS A 209 -13.38 8.31 7.72
CA LYS A 209 -14.33 7.44 8.41
C LYS A 209 -14.39 6.11 7.65
N PRO A 210 -14.59 4.97 8.34
CA PRO A 210 -14.91 3.70 7.70
C PRO A 210 -16.06 3.85 6.71
N ARG A 211 -15.91 3.30 5.52
CA ARG A 211 -16.92 3.39 4.45
C ARG A 211 -16.92 2.15 3.58
N MET A 212 -18.07 1.91 2.95
CA MET A 212 -18.20 1.02 1.82
C MET A 212 -18.73 1.81 0.62
N ALA A 213 -18.07 1.65 -0.51
CA ALA A 213 -18.40 2.36 -1.74
C ALA A 213 -17.97 1.52 -2.94
N THR A 214 -18.47 1.85 -4.13
CA THR A 214 -17.92 1.30 -5.37
C THR A 214 -16.93 2.29 -5.99
N ILE A 215 -16.13 1.82 -6.94
CA ILE A 215 -15.23 2.68 -7.72
C ILE A 215 -15.94 3.76 -8.54
N TYR A 216 -17.27 3.65 -8.71
CA TYR A 216 -18.11 4.61 -9.42
C TYR A 216 -18.81 5.62 -8.50
N ASP A 217 -18.58 5.55 -7.19
CA ASP A 217 -19.08 6.53 -6.24
C ASP A 217 -18.12 7.73 -6.14
N PRO A 218 -18.60 8.99 -6.31
CA PRO A 218 -17.80 10.19 -6.07
C PRO A 218 -17.11 10.25 -4.69
N VAL A 219 -17.66 9.58 -3.68
CA VAL A 219 -17.02 9.43 -2.37
C VAL A 219 -15.70 8.68 -2.50
N PHE A 220 -15.67 7.56 -3.25
CA PHE A 220 -14.45 6.81 -3.53
C PHE A 220 -13.47 7.63 -4.36
N TRP A 221 -13.94 8.43 -5.32
CA TRP A 221 -13.06 9.27 -6.15
C TRP A 221 -12.24 10.25 -5.30
N ARG A 222 -12.85 10.85 -4.27
CA ARG A 222 -12.13 11.72 -3.33
C ARG A 222 -11.07 10.95 -2.53
N HIS A 223 -11.37 9.71 -2.15
CA HIS A 223 -10.43 8.82 -1.46
C HIS A 223 -9.26 8.44 -2.37
N GLU A 224 -9.53 8.11 -3.63
CA GLU A 224 -8.52 7.85 -4.66
C GLU A 224 -7.63 9.07 -4.91
N ARG A 225 -8.20 10.29 -4.94
CA ARG A 225 -7.41 11.54 -5.00
C ARG A 225 -6.51 11.71 -3.79
N HIS A 226 -7.02 11.45 -2.60
CA HIS A 226 -6.24 11.51 -1.37
C HIS A 226 -5.02 10.60 -1.46
N TRP A 227 -5.16 9.35 -1.92
CA TRP A 227 -4.01 8.45 -2.14
C TRP A 227 -2.95 9.05 -3.05
N LYS A 228 -3.35 9.66 -4.18
CA LYS A 228 -2.39 10.25 -5.13
C LYS A 228 -1.67 11.49 -4.57
N LEU A 229 -2.34 12.28 -3.74
CA LEU A 229 -1.78 13.51 -3.16
C LEU A 229 -1.03 13.27 -1.84
N SER A 230 -1.13 12.07 -1.26
CA SER A 230 -0.48 11.70 0.01
C SER A 230 0.79 10.89 -0.16
N ASP A 231 1.16 10.61 -1.41
CA ASP A 231 2.45 10.02 -1.76
C ASP A 231 3.53 11.10 -1.63
N SER A 232 4.25 11.06 -0.51
CA SER A 232 5.22 12.10 -0.13
C SER A 232 6.58 11.48 0.23
N PRO A 233 7.68 12.06 -0.28
CA PRO A 233 9.03 11.59 0.04
C PRO A 233 9.41 11.82 1.51
N ILE A 234 8.70 12.70 2.23
CA ILE A 234 9.07 13.09 3.61
C ILE A 234 9.06 11.89 4.56
N MET A 235 8.16 10.94 4.35
CA MET A 235 8.09 9.74 5.20
C MET A 235 9.39 8.93 5.09
N GLY A 236 9.87 8.72 3.86
CA GLY A 236 11.10 7.96 3.60
C GLY A 236 12.35 8.60 4.20
N LEU A 237 12.42 9.94 4.21
CA LEU A 237 13.59 10.68 4.74
C LEU A 237 13.79 10.52 6.24
N PHE A 238 12.72 10.27 7.01
CA PHE A 238 12.75 10.19 8.47
C PHE A 238 12.62 8.77 9.01
N THR A 239 12.73 7.76 8.16
CA THR A 239 12.70 6.35 8.54
C THR A 239 13.69 6.04 9.66
N GLY A 240 13.22 5.37 10.72
CA GLY A 240 14.02 5.02 11.91
C GLY A 240 14.34 6.20 12.85
N THR A 241 13.90 7.42 12.54
CA THR A 241 14.17 8.62 13.37
C THR A 241 12.98 8.97 14.28
N PRO A 242 13.22 9.67 15.40
CA PRO A 242 12.14 10.15 16.28
C PRO A 242 11.20 11.17 15.62
N PHE A 243 11.59 11.78 14.49
CA PHE A 243 10.76 12.75 13.76
C PHE A 243 9.60 12.10 13.01
N ARG A 244 9.73 10.83 12.61
CA ARG A 244 8.70 10.15 11.83
C ARG A 244 7.39 9.97 12.60
N PRO A 245 7.38 9.48 13.86
CA PRO A 245 6.19 9.50 14.70
C PRO A 245 5.56 10.89 14.88
N LEU A 246 6.37 11.95 14.95
CA LEU A 246 5.86 13.33 15.05
C LEU A 246 5.09 13.72 13.77
N ILE A 247 5.65 13.41 12.59
CA ILE A 247 4.98 13.69 11.32
C ILE A 247 3.72 12.83 11.18
N LEU A 248 3.73 11.56 11.57
CA LEU A 248 2.52 10.71 11.55
C LEU A 248 1.37 11.33 12.39
N ARG A 249 1.67 11.87 13.58
CA ARG A 249 0.68 12.62 14.37
C ARG A 249 0.17 13.86 13.63
N MET A 250 1.07 14.61 12.99
CA MET A 250 0.72 15.76 12.15
C MET A 250 -0.07 15.39 10.89
N LEU A 251 -0.05 14.13 10.44
CA LEU A 251 -0.88 13.62 9.34
C LEU A 251 -2.20 12.98 9.84
N GLY A 252 -2.33 12.76 11.15
CA GLY A 252 -3.58 12.39 11.81
C GLY A 252 -3.65 10.97 12.33
N VAL A 253 -2.55 10.22 12.31
CA VAL A 253 -2.43 8.94 13.03
C VAL A 253 -2.48 9.21 14.53
N LYS A 254 -3.18 8.37 15.29
CA LYS A 254 -3.04 8.38 16.76
C LYS A 254 -1.83 7.53 17.12
N VAL A 255 -0.79 8.15 17.66
CA VAL A 255 0.49 7.49 17.94
C VAL A 255 0.90 7.72 19.39
N GLY A 256 1.08 6.63 20.13
CA GLY A 256 1.61 6.61 21.49
C GLY A 256 3.10 6.97 21.58
N LEU A 257 3.69 6.82 22.77
CA LEU A 257 5.07 7.15 23.07
C LEU A 257 6.03 6.06 22.59
N ARG A 258 7.28 6.44 22.30
CA ARG A 258 8.39 5.52 21.96
C ARG A 258 8.11 4.56 20.78
N LEU A 259 7.29 5.00 19.82
CA LEU A 259 7.15 4.33 18.52
C LEU A 259 8.50 4.31 17.79
N TYR A 260 8.98 3.11 17.46
CA TYR A 260 9.98 2.92 16.41
C TYR A 260 9.27 2.65 15.08
N ASP A 261 9.57 3.44 14.06
CA ASP A 261 9.05 3.24 12.70
C ASP A 261 10.20 3.18 11.69
N GLY A 262 10.58 1.95 11.34
CA GLY A 262 11.60 1.56 10.36
C GLY A 262 11.13 1.62 8.90
N GLY A 263 10.02 2.29 8.60
CA GLY A 263 9.59 2.54 7.21
C GLY A 263 8.21 1.97 6.87
N CYS A 264 7.33 1.83 7.86
CA CYS A 264 5.98 1.30 7.68
C CYS A 264 5.18 2.07 6.63
N ILE A 265 4.50 1.36 5.74
CA ILE A 265 3.57 1.95 4.79
C ILE A 265 2.20 2.03 5.45
N ILE A 266 1.64 3.24 5.57
CA ILE A 266 0.31 3.48 6.14
C ILE A 266 -0.51 4.26 5.13
N THR A 267 -1.56 3.64 4.58
CA THR A 267 -2.38 4.24 3.51
C THR A 267 -3.41 5.24 4.05
N GLU A 268 -4.28 4.81 4.98
CA GLU A 268 -5.30 5.67 5.61
C GLU A 268 -4.86 6.09 7.00
N ARG A 269 -3.93 7.04 7.08
CA ARG A 269 -3.29 7.47 8.32
C ARG A 269 -4.26 7.78 9.46
N SER A 270 -5.38 8.46 9.19
CA SER A 270 -6.37 8.81 10.23
C SER A 270 -7.31 7.69 10.68
N LEU A 271 -7.22 6.50 10.09
CA LEU A 271 -7.94 5.28 10.53
C LEU A 271 -7.07 4.37 11.40
N VAL A 272 -5.82 4.76 11.69
CA VAL A 272 -4.87 3.94 12.45
C VAL A 272 -4.65 4.52 13.84
N GLU A 273 -4.67 3.62 14.82
CA GLU A 273 -4.31 3.88 16.21
C GLU A 273 -3.15 2.97 16.61
N ILE A 274 -2.08 3.57 17.16
CA ILE A 274 -0.85 2.91 17.56
C ILE A 274 -0.57 3.28 19.02
N GLY A 275 -0.39 2.26 19.86
CA GLY A 275 -0.06 2.40 21.28
C GLY A 275 1.38 2.83 21.55
N ASP A 276 1.78 2.69 22.81
CA ASP A 276 3.12 2.97 23.31
C ASP A 276 4.06 1.79 23.02
N ASP A 277 5.37 2.03 22.90
CA ASP A 277 6.42 0.99 22.77
C ASP A 277 6.24 0.06 21.56
N VAL A 278 5.55 0.53 20.52
CA VAL A 278 5.34 -0.24 19.29
C VAL A 278 6.58 -0.21 18.40
N THR A 279 6.89 -1.34 17.78
CA THR A 279 7.94 -1.48 16.78
C THR A 279 7.34 -1.81 15.42
N LEU A 280 7.47 -0.89 14.46
CA LEU A 280 7.11 -1.11 13.06
C LEU A 280 8.39 -1.27 12.24
N ASN A 281 8.61 -2.45 11.68
CA ASN A 281 9.84 -2.76 10.94
C ASN A 281 9.75 -2.37 9.45
N GLU A 282 10.87 -2.49 8.75
CA GLU A 282 10.97 -2.17 7.32
C GLU A 282 9.93 -2.90 6.48
N GLY A 283 9.28 -2.17 5.57
CA GLY A 283 8.38 -2.75 4.57
C GLY A 283 7.07 -3.31 5.14
N CYS A 284 6.82 -3.20 6.45
CA CYS A 284 5.53 -3.59 6.99
C CYS A 284 4.43 -2.64 6.48
N VAL A 285 3.23 -3.17 6.30
CA VAL A 285 2.10 -2.44 5.72
C VAL A 285 0.93 -2.47 6.68
N ILE A 286 0.38 -1.29 6.97
CA ILE A 286 -0.90 -1.13 7.66
C ILE A 286 -1.86 -0.57 6.63
N GLN A 287 -2.80 -1.40 6.17
CA GLN A 287 -3.78 -1.05 5.13
C GLN A 287 -5.21 -1.09 5.67
N PRO A 288 -5.75 0.06 6.14
CA PRO A 288 -7.12 0.18 6.62
C PRO A 288 -8.22 0.08 5.55
N HIS A 289 -7.95 -0.52 4.39
CA HIS A 289 -8.95 -0.75 3.34
C HIS A 289 -8.74 -2.04 2.52
N SER A 290 -9.78 -2.44 1.79
CA SER A 290 -9.71 -3.33 0.63
C SER A 290 -10.36 -2.67 -0.58
N LEU A 291 -9.86 -2.98 -1.77
CA LEU A 291 -10.51 -2.71 -3.03
C LEU A 291 -10.58 -4.02 -3.83
N GLU A 292 -11.62 -4.80 -3.58
CA GLU A 292 -11.84 -6.10 -4.23
C GLU A 292 -12.75 -5.88 -5.45
N GLU A 293 -12.19 -5.94 -6.67
CA GLU A 293 -12.93 -5.88 -7.94
C GLU A 293 -13.91 -4.69 -8.06
N GLY A 294 -13.48 -3.54 -7.53
CA GLY A 294 -14.27 -2.31 -7.55
C GLY A 294 -15.17 -2.09 -6.32
N ALA A 295 -15.21 -3.02 -5.38
CA ALA A 295 -15.83 -2.87 -4.07
C ALA A 295 -14.79 -2.34 -3.06
N PHE A 296 -14.90 -1.06 -2.71
CA PHE A 296 -14.07 -0.42 -1.69
C PHE A 296 -14.69 -0.59 -0.30
N LYS A 297 -13.88 -1.04 0.67
CA LYS A 297 -14.25 -1.15 2.07
C LYS A 297 -13.10 -0.64 2.93
N SER A 298 -13.39 0.16 3.94
CA SER A 298 -12.39 0.62 4.91
C SER A 298 -12.91 0.53 6.34
N ASP A 299 -12.00 0.30 7.27
CA ASP A 299 -12.29 0.28 8.71
C ASP A 299 -11.03 0.64 9.52
N TYR A 300 -11.19 0.86 10.82
CA TYR A 300 -10.09 1.16 11.73
C TYR A 300 -9.11 -0.01 11.86
N ILE A 301 -7.85 0.31 12.15
CA ILE A 301 -6.85 -0.64 12.63
C ILE A 301 -6.33 -0.13 13.97
N ARG A 302 -6.28 -1.00 14.97
CA ARG A 302 -5.81 -0.67 16.32
C ARG A 302 -4.63 -1.57 16.69
N ILE A 303 -3.51 -0.94 17.02
CA ILE A 303 -2.29 -1.61 17.45
C ILE A 303 -2.05 -1.26 18.92
N GLY A 304 -2.13 -2.26 19.80
CA GLY A 304 -1.91 -2.11 21.24
C GLY A 304 -0.47 -1.77 21.62
N ASN A 305 -0.24 -1.55 22.91
CA ASN A 305 1.09 -1.23 23.43
C ASN A 305 2.06 -2.41 23.21
N GLY A 306 3.37 -2.13 23.05
CA GLY A 306 4.40 -3.16 22.95
C GLY A 306 4.29 -4.09 21.73
N CYS A 307 3.39 -3.80 20.78
CA CYS A 307 3.21 -4.65 19.60
C CYS A 307 4.41 -4.56 18.66
N THR A 308 4.67 -5.64 17.93
CA THR A 308 5.67 -5.66 16.87
C THR A 308 5.06 -6.08 15.54
N LEU A 309 5.24 -5.26 14.52
CA LEU A 309 5.06 -5.66 13.12
C LEU A 309 6.46 -5.92 12.56
N ALA A 310 6.79 -7.19 12.33
CA ALA A 310 8.08 -7.61 11.79
C ALA A 310 8.23 -7.21 10.30
N PRO A 311 9.44 -7.33 9.72
CA PRO A 311 9.68 -6.95 8.33
C PRO A 311 8.66 -7.57 7.35
N SER A 312 8.13 -6.74 6.45
CA SER A 312 7.13 -7.13 5.45
C SER A 312 5.80 -7.69 5.98
N ALA A 313 5.55 -7.63 7.29
CA ALA A 313 4.25 -7.98 7.87
C ALA A 313 3.16 -7.05 7.30
N PHE A 314 1.99 -7.60 7.01
CA PHE A 314 0.89 -6.89 6.37
C PHE A 314 -0.37 -7.04 7.23
N VAL A 315 -0.90 -5.90 7.69
CA VAL A 315 -2.10 -5.83 8.53
C VAL A 315 -3.24 -5.18 7.75
N HIS A 316 -4.35 -5.91 7.63
CA HIS A 316 -5.53 -5.50 6.87
C HIS A 316 -6.55 -4.72 7.73
N TYR A 317 -7.54 -4.07 7.11
CA TYR A 317 -8.59 -3.32 7.83
C TYR A 317 -9.36 -4.14 8.87
N ALA A 318 -9.94 -3.44 9.85
CA ALA A 318 -10.69 -4.00 10.98
C ALA A 318 -9.87 -4.89 11.92
N VAL A 319 -8.54 -4.91 11.80
CA VAL A 319 -7.67 -5.65 12.70
C VAL A 319 -7.48 -4.93 14.04
N THR A 320 -7.49 -5.70 15.11
CA THR A 320 -7.08 -5.26 16.45
C THR A 320 -5.92 -6.13 16.95
N MET A 321 -4.77 -5.53 17.21
CA MET A 321 -3.63 -6.20 17.84
C MET A 321 -3.62 -5.94 19.34
N GLY A 322 -3.73 -7.00 20.14
CA GLY A 322 -3.62 -6.95 21.60
C GLY A 322 -2.20 -6.58 22.04
N GLU A 323 -2.10 -6.04 23.25
CA GLU A 323 -0.82 -5.61 23.84
C GLU A 323 0.26 -6.71 23.77
N GLY A 324 1.47 -6.35 23.35
CA GLY A 324 2.61 -7.27 23.23
C GLY A 324 2.48 -8.31 22.11
N SER A 325 1.45 -8.24 21.26
CA SER A 325 1.31 -9.17 20.15
C SER A 325 2.29 -8.87 19.01
N VAL A 326 2.67 -9.93 18.29
CA VAL A 326 3.68 -9.89 17.22
C VAL A 326 3.07 -10.45 15.94
N ALA A 327 3.02 -9.63 14.89
CA ALA A 327 2.84 -10.10 13.52
C ALA A 327 4.22 -10.34 12.91
N ASP A 328 4.57 -11.62 12.69
CA ASP A 328 5.93 -12.01 12.32
C ASP A 328 6.28 -11.71 10.85
N VAL A 329 7.51 -12.01 10.46
CA VAL A 329 8.09 -11.70 9.15
C VAL A 329 7.17 -12.19 8.04
N ASP A 330 6.85 -11.28 7.11
CA ASP A 330 6.02 -11.52 5.94
C ASP A 330 4.59 -12.01 6.23
N CYS A 331 4.16 -12.01 7.50
CA CYS A 331 2.85 -12.46 7.93
C CYS A 331 1.73 -11.61 7.31
N PHE A 332 0.61 -12.23 6.94
CA PHE A 332 -0.57 -11.52 6.45
C PHE A 332 -1.75 -11.67 7.40
N VAL A 333 -1.99 -10.64 8.21
CA VAL A 333 -3.10 -10.58 9.16
C VAL A 333 -4.37 -10.16 8.42
N MET A 334 -5.35 -11.05 8.39
CA MET A 334 -6.57 -10.91 7.60
C MET A 334 -7.53 -9.88 8.17
N LYS A 335 -8.40 -9.37 7.31
CA LYS A 335 -9.44 -8.40 7.68
C LYS A 335 -10.27 -8.89 8.87
N GLY A 336 -10.44 -8.04 9.88
CA GLY A 336 -11.26 -8.34 11.06
C GLY A 336 -10.64 -9.26 12.11
N GLU A 337 -9.38 -9.68 11.94
CA GLU A 337 -8.71 -10.52 12.94
C GLU A 337 -8.39 -9.75 14.23
N VAL A 338 -8.44 -10.48 15.35
CA VAL A 338 -8.01 -9.99 16.66
C VAL A 338 -6.83 -10.83 17.10
N LEU A 339 -5.66 -10.20 17.21
CA LEU A 339 -4.47 -10.86 17.75
C LEU A 339 -4.52 -10.74 19.26
N GLU A 340 -4.54 -11.87 19.96
CA GLU A 340 -4.60 -11.89 21.42
C GLU A 340 -3.34 -11.26 22.04
N PRO A 341 -3.44 -10.65 23.25
CA PRO A 341 -2.28 -10.08 23.92
C PRO A 341 -1.15 -11.10 24.11
N ASN A 342 0.09 -10.64 23.95
CA ASN A 342 1.31 -11.42 24.12
C ASN A 342 1.35 -12.70 23.26
N THR A 343 0.84 -12.65 22.02
CA THR A 343 0.88 -13.79 21.09
C THR A 343 1.69 -13.47 19.84
N VAL A 344 2.28 -14.49 19.24
CA VAL A 344 3.01 -14.42 17.96
C VAL A 344 2.18 -15.06 16.88
N TRP A 345 2.02 -14.37 15.76
CA TRP A 345 1.25 -14.81 14.60
C TRP A 345 2.14 -14.91 13.37
N ARG A 346 2.00 -16.03 12.62
CA ARG A 346 2.82 -16.34 11.44
C ARG A 346 1.98 -16.81 10.27
N GLY A 347 2.53 -16.62 9.07
CA GLY A 347 2.01 -17.19 7.84
C GLY A 347 1.07 -16.27 7.08
N ASN A 348 0.54 -16.82 6.00
CA ASN A 348 -0.40 -16.15 5.13
C ASN A 348 -1.52 -17.14 4.78
N PRO A 349 -2.72 -17.00 5.35
CA PRO A 349 -3.10 -16.10 6.43
C PRO A 349 -2.32 -16.30 7.72
N ALA A 350 -2.28 -15.26 8.55
CA ALA A 350 -1.75 -15.31 9.89
C ALA A 350 -2.47 -16.38 10.73
N LYS A 351 -1.71 -17.17 11.48
CA LYS A 351 -2.23 -18.08 12.50
C LYS A 351 -1.41 -17.94 13.77
N LEU A 352 -2.06 -18.17 14.91
CA LEU A 352 -1.39 -18.23 16.21
C LEU A 352 -0.26 -19.26 16.14
N TYR A 353 0.96 -18.80 16.40
CA TYR A 353 2.18 -19.60 16.40
C TYR A 353 2.67 -19.89 17.82
N GLY A 354 2.55 -18.92 18.73
CA GLY A 354 3.01 -19.07 20.11
C GLY A 354 2.63 -17.89 21.00
N VAL A 355 3.05 -17.98 22.25
CA VAL A 355 2.84 -16.95 23.28
C VAL A 355 4.19 -16.35 23.64
N VAL A 356 4.24 -15.02 23.75
CA VAL A 356 5.38 -14.27 24.26
C VAL A 356 5.25 -14.25 25.78
N THR A 357 6.28 -14.70 26.50
CA THR A 357 6.33 -14.50 27.95
C THR A 357 6.97 -13.13 28.20
N PRO A 358 6.24 -12.15 28.76
CA PRO A 358 6.82 -10.86 29.09
C PRO A 358 7.97 -11.07 30.08
N ILE A 359 9.09 -10.39 29.86
CA ILE A 359 10.18 -10.38 30.83
C ILE A 359 9.71 -9.55 32.02
N ASP A 360 9.65 -10.14 33.21
CA ASP A 360 9.34 -9.41 34.44
C ASP A 360 10.48 -8.41 34.73
N THR A 361 10.20 -7.13 34.51
CA THR A 361 11.18 -6.05 34.70
C THR A 361 11.63 -5.93 36.16
N ARG A 362 10.83 -6.39 37.13
CA ARG A 362 11.23 -6.43 38.55
C ARG A 362 12.31 -7.48 38.81
N ALA A 363 12.32 -8.57 38.04
CA ALA A 363 13.36 -9.59 38.15
C ALA A 363 14.73 -9.11 37.58
N MET A 364 14.72 -8.18 36.62
CA MET A 364 15.95 -7.61 36.06
C MET A 364 16.63 -6.57 36.98
N GLU A 365 15.85 -5.81 37.76
CA GLU A 365 16.41 -4.87 38.75
C GLU A 365 17.11 -5.58 39.91
N ILE A 366 16.61 -6.75 40.33
CA ILE A 366 17.21 -7.56 41.40
C ILE A 366 18.54 -8.20 40.95
N GLY A 367 18.67 -8.55 39.66
CA GLY A 367 19.87 -9.17 39.10
C GLY A 367 21.08 -8.24 38.90
N HIS A 368 20.89 -6.92 38.92
CA HIS A 368 21.99 -5.94 38.87
C HIS A 368 22.41 -5.43 40.27
N ALA A 369 21.67 -5.79 41.32
CA ALA A 369 21.95 -5.40 42.70
C ALA A 369 22.67 -6.51 43.51
N ALA A 370 23.17 -7.55 42.86
CA ALA A 370 23.86 -8.69 43.47
C ALA A 370 25.37 -8.69 43.18
#